data_AF-A0A3D5LA27-F1
#
_entry.id   AF-A0A3D5LA27-F1
#
_cell.length_a   1.000
_cell.length_b   1.000
_cell.length_c   1.000
_cell.angle_alpha   90.00
_cell.angle_beta   90.00
_cell.angle_gamma   90.00
#
_symmetry.space_group_name_H-M   'P 1'
#
loop_
_entity.id
_entity.type
_entity.pdbx_description
1 polymer ?
#
loop_
_entity_poly.entity_id
_entity_poly.type
_entity_poly.pdbx_seq_one_letter_code
_entity_poly.pdbx_strand_id
1 'polypeptide(L)'
;MSINALFDEFKVKAATPKQQLAEYKAQGKKVIGVLPYYAPEELVYAAGMVPMGIWGSNNKTISRAKEYCATFYCTIAQLALEMLLDGTMDQLDGIITPTICDTLRPMSQNFRVAMGDKMKVIFLAHPQNRFEEFGLKFCEEEYANVKADLEEVCG
;
A
#
# COMPACT_ATOMS: atom_id res chain seq x y z
N MET A 1 -18.37 8.06 -26.05
CA MET A 1 -18.55 8.52 -24.65
C MET A 1 -18.11 9.99 -24.60
N SER A 2 -18.87 10.90 -23.99
CA SER A 2 -18.44 12.31 -23.90
C SER A 2 -17.35 12.46 -22.84
N ILE A 3 -16.50 13.49 -22.96
CA ILE A 3 -15.46 13.77 -21.96
C ILE A 3 -16.05 13.98 -20.55
N ASN A 4 -17.23 14.59 -20.47
CA ASN A 4 -17.93 14.80 -19.21
C ASN A 4 -18.34 13.48 -18.54
N ALA A 5 -18.81 12.50 -19.32
CA ALA A 5 -19.14 11.19 -18.79
C ALA A 5 -17.90 10.47 -18.19
N LEU A 6 -16.73 10.60 -18.82
CA LEU A 6 -15.47 10.06 -18.28
C LEU A 6 -15.08 10.78 -16.97
N PHE A 7 -15.24 12.10 -16.89
CA PHE A 7 -14.96 12.83 -15.66
C PHE A 7 -15.87 12.44 -14.51
N ASP A 8 -17.15 12.19 -14.78
CA ASP A 8 -18.08 11.78 -13.74
C ASP A 8 -17.75 10.37 -13.23
N GLU A 9 -17.33 9.45 -14.10
CA GLU A 9 -16.81 8.14 -13.70
C GLU A 9 -15.57 8.27 -12.80
N PHE A 10 -14.59 9.09 -13.18
CA PHE A 10 -13.39 9.32 -12.38
C PHE A 10 -13.69 9.95 -11.02
N LYS A 11 -14.61 10.92 -10.96
CA LYS A 11 -15.05 11.53 -9.68
C LYS A 11 -15.61 10.50 -8.74
N VAL A 12 -16.46 9.59 -9.24
CA VAL A 12 -17.04 8.53 -8.41
C VAL A 12 -15.95 7.64 -7.85
N LYS A 13 -15.06 7.08 -8.70
CA LYS A 13 -13.97 6.20 -8.25
C LYS A 13 -13.03 6.90 -7.25
N ALA A 14 -12.65 8.15 -7.51
CA ALA A 14 -11.79 8.93 -6.62
C ALA A 14 -12.45 9.23 -5.26
N ALA A 15 -13.78 9.44 -5.23
CA ALA A 15 -14.51 9.73 -4.00
C ALA A 15 -14.88 8.47 -3.21
N THR A 16 -14.95 7.30 -3.84
CA THR A 16 -15.39 6.04 -3.22
C THR A 16 -14.37 4.90 -3.34
N PRO A 17 -13.12 5.06 -2.90
CA PRO A 17 -12.11 3.99 -2.99
C PRO A 17 -12.55 2.70 -2.28
N LYS A 18 -13.30 2.80 -1.17
CA LYS A 18 -13.88 1.63 -0.49
C LYS A 18 -14.87 0.85 -1.37
N GLN A 19 -15.65 1.54 -2.20
CA GLN A 19 -16.55 0.90 -3.16
C GLN A 19 -15.74 0.21 -4.27
N GLN A 20 -14.72 0.88 -4.80
CA GLN A 20 -13.85 0.30 -5.82
C GLN A 20 -13.14 -0.97 -5.30
N LEU A 21 -12.66 -0.97 -4.05
CA LEU A 21 -12.12 -2.14 -3.38
C LEU A 21 -13.16 -3.29 -3.35
N ALA A 22 -14.38 -3.01 -2.87
CA ALA A 22 -15.44 -4.01 -2.81
C ALA A 22 -15.81 -4.59 -4.18
N GLU A 23 -15.81 -3.77 -5.24
CA GLU A 23 -16.05 -4.23 -6.62
C GLU A 23 -14.97 -5.21 -7.12
N TYR A 24 -13.69 -4.97 -6.80
CA TYR A 24 -12.62 -5.91 -7.13
C TYR A 24 -12.75 -7.21 -6.33
N LYS A 25 -13.10 -7.13 -5.05
CA LYS A 25 -13.36 -8.33 -4.23
C LYS A 25 -14.55 -9.13 -4.76
N ALA A 26 -15.62 -8.47 -5.21
CA ALA A 26 -16.78 -9.13 -5.82
C ALA A 26 -16.43 -9.85 -7.14
N GLN A 27 -15.38 -9.43 -7.85
CA GLN A 27 -14.83 -10.14 -9.01
C GLN A 27 -13.91 -11.32 -8.62
N GLY A 28 -13.78 -11.63 -7.33
CA GLY A 28 -12.90 -12.67 -6.82
C GLY A 28 -11.42 -12.30 -6.81
N LYS A 29 -11.06 -11.02 -7.05
CA LYS A 29 -9.66 -10.58 -7.04
C LYS A 29 -9.16 -10.41 -5.61
N LYS A 30 -7.87 -10.69 -5.41
CA LYS A 30 -7.11 -10.20 -4.26
C LYS A 30 -6.59 -8.78 -4.55
N VAL A 31 -6.48 -7.96 -3.52
CA VAL A 31 -6.10 -6.54 -3.61
C VAL A 31 -4.97 -6.25 -2.63
N ILE A 32 -3.87 -5.73 -3.15
CA ILE A 32 -2.69 -5.35 -2.39
C ILE A 32 -2.66 -3.83 -2.25
N GLY A 33 -2.68 -3.34 -1.02
CA GLY A 33 -2.48 -1.93 -0.73
C GLY A 33 -1.03 -1.51 -0.98
N VAL A 34 -0.80 -0.42 -1.68
CA VAL A 34 0.54 0.08 -1.98
C VAL A 34 0.75 1.41 -1.27
N LEU A 35 1.58 1.42 -0.22
CA LEU A 35 1.99 2.67 0.41
C LEU A 35 2.94 3.45 -0.51
N PRO A 36 3.04 4.78 -0.34
CA PRO A 36 3.92 5.60 -1.15
C PRO A 36 5.40 5.20 -0.99
N TYR A 37 6.27 5.40 -1.98
CA TYR A 37 6.01 6.10 -3.26
C TYR A 37 6.25 5.21 -4.49
N TYR A 38 7.11 4.21 -4.36
CA TYR A 38 7.50 3.32 -5.44
C TYR A 38 7.42 1.89 -4.95
N ALA A 39 6.74 1.04 -5.70
CA ALA A 39 6.66 -0.40 -5.49
C ALA A 39 6.51 -1.06 -6.86
N PRO A 40 6.94 -2.33 -7.01
CA PRO A 40 6.78 -3.07 -8.27
C PRO A 40 5.33 -3.54 -8.43
N GLU A 41 4.40 -2.62 -8.74
CA GLU A 41 2.98 -2.92 -8.96
C GLU A 41 2.75 -3.95 -10.06
N GLU A 42 3.68 -4.04 -11.02
CA GLU A 42 3.69 -5.05 -12.08
C GLU A 42 3.73 -6.47 -11.53
N LEU A 43 4.41 -6.72 -10.40
CA LEU A 43 4.41 -8.05 -9.76
C LEU A 43 3.04 -8.40 -9.18
N VAL A 44 2.33 -7.41 -8.62
CA VAL A 44 0.96 -7.58 -8.12
C VAL A 44 0.01 -7.91 -9.27
N TYR A 45 0.11 -7.17 -10.38
CA TYR A 45 -0.66 -7.44 -11.59
C TYR A 45 -0.35 -8.82 -12.17
N ALA A 46 0.92 -9.21 -12.24
CA ALA A 46 1.34 -10.51 -12.76
C ALA A 46 0.80 -11.68 -11.93
N ALA A 47 0.61 -11.48 -10.61
CA ALA A 47 -0.04 -12.45 -9.73
C ALA A 47 -1.58 -12.48 -9.84
N GLY A 48 -2.18 -11.77 -10.81
CA GLY A 48 -3.62 -11.69 -10.99
C GLY A 48 -4.36 -10.87 -9.91
N MET A 49 -3.60 -10.12 -9.10
CA MET A 49 -4.12 -9.26 -8.04
C MET A 49 -4.23 -7.81 -8.51
N VAL A 50 -4.84 -6.96 -7.69
CA VAL A 50 -4.98 -5.52 -7.96
C VAL A 50 -4.10 -4.71 -7.02
N PRO A 51 -3.14 -3.91 -7.51
CA PRO A 51 -2.48 -2.91 -6.69
C PRO A 51 -3.42 -1.71 -6.47
N MET A 52 -3.51 -1.25 -5.22
CA MET A 52 -4.35 -0.12 -4.84
C MET A 52 -3.55 0.86 -3.97
N GLY A 53 -3.27 2.05 -4.50
CA GLY A 53 -2.50 3.06 -3.79
C GLY A 53 -3.18 3.59 -2.53
N ILE A 54 -2.42 3.76 -1.45
CA ILE A 54 -2.87 4.31 -0.17
C ILE A 54 -2.20 5.66 0.05
N TRP A 55 -2.93 6.76 -0.18
CA TRP A 55 -2.41 8.12 -0.14
C TRP A 55 -2.98 8.97 1.00
N GLY A 56 -3.44 8.32 2.07
CA GLY A 56 -4.10 8.97 3.21
C GLY A 56 -5.54 9.40 2.88
N SER A 57 -6.05 10.37 3.64
CA SER A 57 -7.43 10.86 3.52
C SER A 57 -7.56 12.34 3.87
N ASN A 58 -8.45 13.04 3.19
CA ASN A 58 -8.76 14.45 3.49
C ASN A 58 -9.88 14.64 4.52
N ASN A 59 -10.55 13.56 4.95
CA ASN A 59 -11.73 13.63 5.82
C ASN A 59 -11.60 12.83 7.12
N LYS A 60 -10.43 12.24 7.38
CA LYS A 60 -10.17 11.46 8.59
C LYS A 60 -9.36 12.26 9.60
N THR A 61 -9.67 12.03 10.87
CA THR A 61 -8.91 12.57 12.00
C THR A 61 -7.90 11.52 12.46
N ILE A 62 -6.65 11.94 12.65
CA ILE A 62 -5.62 11.08 13.22
C ILE A 62 -5.88 10.91 14.72
N SER A 63 -6.19 9.68 15.12
CA SER A 63 -6.54 9.31 16.50
C SER A 63 -5.84 8.01 16.90
N ARG A 64 -6.19 6.88 16.28
CA ARG A 64 -5.63 5.55 16.60
C ARG A 64 -4.15 5.45 16.23
N ALA A 65 -3.73 6.08 15.13
CA ALA A 65 -2.34 6.03 14.70
C ALA A 65 -1.36 6.67 15.72
N LYS A 66 -1.84 7.54 16.62
CA LYS A 66 -1.00 8.17 17.68
C LYS A 66 -0.46 7.17 18.70
N GLU A 67 -1.04 5.97 18.79
CA GLU A 67 -0.54 4.90 19.64
C GLU A 67 0.73 4.23 19.06
N TYR A 68 0.99 4.43 17.76
CA TYR A 68 2.07 3.76 17.02
C TYR A 68 3.18 4.71 16.58
N CYS A 69 2.84 5.96 16.26
CA CYS A 69 3.80 6.92 15.73
C CYS A 69 3.70 8.30 16.36
N ALA A 70 4.83 9.01 16.35
CA ALA A 70 4.91 10.35 16.89
C ALA A 70 4.15 11.37 16.01
N THR A 71 3.63 12.42 16.65
CA THR A 71 2.80 13.45 16.00
C THR A 71 3.51 14.22 14.89
N PHE A 72 4.84 14.26 14.87
CA PHE A 72 5.65 14.93 13.85
C PHE A 72 5.89 14.09 12.59
N TYR A 73 5.46 12.83 12.56
CA TYR A 73 5.52 12.03 11.33
C TYR A 73 4.66 12.65 10.25
N CYS A 74 4.98 12.42 8.98
CA CYS A 74 4.20 13.03 7.90
C CYS A 74 2.72 12.59 7.95
N THR A 75 1.82 13.54 7.70
CA THR A 75 0.36 13.34 7.81
C THR A 75 -0.14 12.18 6.94
N ILE A 76 0.45 11.98 5.76
CA ILE A 76 0.10 10.87 4.85
C ILE A 76 0.33 9.50 5.48
N ALA A 77 1.46 9.28 6.16
CA ALA A 77 1.77 8.01 6.80
C ALA A 77 0.87 7.76 8.03
N GLN A 78 0.61 8.80 8.82
CA GLN A 78 -0.30 8.72 9.97
C GLN A 78 -1.73 8.37 9.52
N LEU A 79 -2.23 9.02 8.47
CA LEU A 79 -3.57 8.76 7.92
C LEU A 79 -3.68 7.39 7.24
N ALA A 80 -2.64 6.93 6.53
CA ALA A 80 -2.61 5.60 5.97
C ALA A 80 -2.78 4.52 7.07
N LEU A 81 -2.08 4.70 8.19
CA LEU A 81 -2.24 3.83 9.36
C LEU A 81 -3.63 3.98 10.01
N GLU A 82 -4.15 5.20 10.14
CA GLU A 82 -5.49 5.44 10.67
C GLU A 82 -6.57 4.70 9.86
N MET A 83 -6.48 4.73 8.52
CA MET A 83 -7.39 4.04 7.62
C MET A 83 -7.33 2.52 7.72
N LEU A 84 -6.16 1.96 8.06
CA LEU A 84 -6.02 0.53 8.34
C LEU A 84 -6.60 0.19 9.73
N LEU A 85 -6.31 1.00 10.73
CA LEU A 85 -6.74 0.78 12.11
C LEU A 85 -8.26 0.97 12.30
N ASP A 86 -8.89 1.86 11.53
CA ASP A 86 -10.33 2.14 11.60
C ASP A 86 -11.20 1.22 10.72
N GLY A 87 -10.57 0.29 10.00
CA GLY A 87 -11.25 -0.69 9.16
C GLY A 87 -11.73 -0.16 7.81
N THR A 88 -11.30 1.04 7.41
CA THR A 88 -11.59 1.56 6.06
C THR A 88 -11.09 0.62 4.96
N MET A 89 -9.99 -0.10 5.23
CA MET A 89 -9.29 -0.94 4.26
C MET A 89 -9.22 -2.43 4.67
N ASP A 90 -10.15 -2.92 5.50
CA ASP A 90 -10.14 -4.30 6.02
C ASP A 90 -10.27 -5.41 4.96
N GLN A 91 -10.64 -5.07 3.72
CA GLN A 91 -10.76 -6.06 2.63
C GLN A 91 -9.47 -6.26 1.81
N LEU A 92 -8.38 -5.55 2.15
CA LEU A 92 -7.08 -5.78 1.54
C LEU A 92 -6.52 -7.14 1.96
N ASP A 93 -5.84 -7.81 1.04
CA ASP A 93 -5.22 -9.12 1.28
C ASP A 93 -3.74 -8.99 1.71
N GLY A 94 -3.16 -7.80 1.56
CA GLY A 94 -1.82 -7.45 1.99
C GLY A 94 -1.49 -6.00 1.69
N ILE A 95 -0.36 -5.53 2.21
CA ILE A 95 0.18 -4.20 1.91
C ILE A 95 1.67 -4.27 1.59
N ILE A 96 2.14 -3.42 0.67
CA ILE A 96 3.57 -3.17 0.43
C ILE A 96 3.96 -1.88 1.14
N THR A 97 5.08 -1.92 1.86
CA THR A 97 5.59 -0.84 2.70
C THR A 97 6.98 -0.37 2.23
N PRO A 98 7.07 0.50 1.21
CA PRO A 98 8.35 1.04 0.76
C PRO A 98 9.00 1.92 1.84
N THR A 99 10.33 1.81 2.02
CA THR A 99 11.06 2.48 3.11
C THR A 99 12.03 3.57 2.63
N ILE A 100 11.54 4.46 1.77
CA ILE A 100 12.39 5.44 1.06
C ILE A 100 12.75 6.70 1.86
N CYS A 101 12.14 6.92 3.03
CA CYS A 101 12.41 8.09 3.87
C CYS A 101 12.39 7.75 5.37
N ASP A 102 12.81 8.71 6.20
CA ASP A 102 12.92 8.54 7.64
C ASP A 102 11.59 8.31 8.35
N THR A 103 10.46 8.73 7.77
CA THR A 103 9.14 8.39 8.31
C THR A 103 8.73 6.97 7.93
N LEU A 104 8.87 6.59 6.64
CA LEU A 104 8.38 5.31 6.14
C LEU A 104 9.19 4.11 6.68
N ARG A 105 10.48 4.31 6.98
CA ARG A 105 11.34 3.25 7.54
C ARG A 105 10.83 2.72 8.89
N PRO A 106 10.70 3.52 9.97
CA PRO A 106 10.09 3.04 11.21
C PRO A 106 8.61 2.73 11.05
N MET A 107 7.88 3.45 10.18
CA MET A 107 6.47 3.14 9.92
C MET A 107 6.26 1.73 9.36
N SER A 108 7.19 1.18 8.55
CA SER A 108 7.09 -0.22 8.09
C SER A 108 6.93 -1.20 9.26
N GLN A 109 7.61 -0.95 10.38
CA GLN A 109 7.52 -1.77 11.58
C GLN A 109 6.20 -1.53 12.31
N ASN A 110 5.74 -0.28 12.38
CA ASN A 110 4.43 0.05 12.95
C ASN A 110 3.28 -0.59 12.17
N PHE A 111 3.33 -0.57 10.84
CA PHE A 111 2.37 -1.29 9.99
C PHE A 111 2.41 -2.79 10.25
N ARG A 112 3.61 -3.37 10.39
CA ARG A 112 3.76 -4.80 10.72
C ARG A 112 3.13 -5.14 12.08
N VAL A 113 3.35 -4.32 13.10
CA VAL A 113 2.75 -4.54 14.43
C VAL A 113 1.23 -4.33 14.40
N ALA A 114 0.75 -3.29 13.71
CA ALA A 114 -0.68 -2.99 13.64
C ALA A 114 -1.48 -4.00 12.81
N MET A 115 -0.87 -4.54 11.75
CA MET A 115 -1.59 -5.29 10.71
C MET A 115 -1.12 -6.73 10.48
N GLY A 116 0.01 -7.15 11.05
CA GLY A 116 0.61 -8.46 10.80
C GLY A 116 -0.31 -9.65 11.14
N ASP A 117 -1.21 -9.49 12.11
CA ASP A 117 -2.19 -10.52 12.47
C ASP A 117 -3.39 -10.58 11.50
N LYS A 118 -3.59 -9.53 10.68
CA LYS A 118 -4.74 -9.42 9.78
C LYS A 118 -4.40 -9.69 8.32
N MET A 119 -3.21 -9.30 7.88
CA MET A 119 -2.80 -9.38 6.48
C MET A 119 -1.28 -9.42 6.35
N LYS A 120 -0.78 -9.83 5.18
CA LYS A 120 0.65 -9.80 4.87
C LYS A 120 1.13 -8.35 4.79
N VAL A 121 2.19 -8.02 5.54
CA VAL A 121 2.86 -6.71 5.47
C VAL A 121 4.22 -6.90 4.81
N ILE A 122 4.31 -6.55 3.54
CA ILE A 122 5.46 -6.78 2.67
C ILE A 122 6.42 -5.60 2.82
N PHE A 123 7.65 -5.88 3.23
CA PHE A 123 8.70 -4.88 3.35
C PHE A 123 9.38 -4.65 2.00
N LEU A 124 9.74 -3.40 1.70
CA LEU A 124 10.52 -3.08 0.52
C LEU A 124 11.52 -1.96 0.80
N ALA A 125 12.82 -2.25 0.66
CA ALA A 125 13.87 -1.25 0.64
C ALA A 125 14.37 -1.03 -0.79
N HIS A 126 14.51 0.23 -1.19
CA HIS A 126 15.20 0.57 -2.44
C HIS A 126 16.66 0.91 -2.14
N PRO A 127 17.61 0.52 -3.01
CA PRO A 127 19.00 0.93 -2.89
C PRO A 127 19.09 2.46 -3.03
N GLN A 128 19.86 3.11 -2.15
CA GLN A 128 20.15 4.54 -2.31
C GLN A 128 21.14 4.77 -3.46
N ASN A 129 22.18 3.94 -3.55
CA ASN A 129 23.10 3.95 -4.68
C ASN A 129 22.60 3.02 -5.79
N ARG A 130 21.71 3.56 -6.63
CA ARG A 130 20.89 2.79 -7.59
C ARG A 130 21.49 2.60 -8.99
N PHE A 131 22.69 3.10 -9.24
CA PHE A 131 23.36 2.98 -10.54
C PHE A 131 24.47 1.93 -10.54
N GLU A 132 25.05 1.68 -9.38
CA GLU A 132 26.11 0.67 -9.21
C GLU A 132 25.54 -0.74 -9.31
N GLU A 133 26.36 -1.68 -9.81
CA GLU A 133 25.99 -3.08 -9.99
C GLU A 133 25.47 -3.72 -8.69
N PHE A 134 26.10 -3.42 -7.55
CA PHE A 134 25.65 -3.92 -6.25
C PHE A 134 24.27 -3.37 -5.84
N GLY A 135 23.96 -2.15 -6.24
CA GLY A 135 22.66 -1.52 -5.98
C GLY A 135 21.57 -2.16 -6.82
N LEU A 136 21.85 -2.39 -8.10
CA LEU A 136 20.95 -3.10 -9.02
C LEU A 136 20.69 -4.53 -8.52
N LYS A 137 21.74 -5.25 -8.12
CA LYS A 137 21.63 -6.60 -7.56
C LYS A 137 20.79 -6.63 -6.28
N PHE A 138 21.02 -5.69 -5.35
CA PHE A 138 20.20 -5.55 -4.15
C PHE A 138 18.72 -5.27 -4.49
N CYS A 139 18.46 -4.43 -5.50
CA CYS A 139 17.09 -4.15 -5.94
C CYS A 139 16.39 -5.40 -6.50
N GLU A 140 17.11 -6.21 -7.28
CA GLU A 140 16.60 -7.48 -7.81
C GLU A 140 16.26 -8.45 -6.67
N GLU A 141 17.14 -8.57 -5.69
CA GLU A 141 16.92 -9.42 -4.49
C GLU A 141 15.71 -8.94 -3.68
N GLU A 142 15.55 -7.63 -3.47
CA GLU A 142 14.38 -7.06 -2.78
C GLU A 142 13.08 -7.31 -3.56
N TYR A 143 13.11 -7.22 -4.89
CA TYR A 143 11.93 -7.53 -5.72
C TYR A 143 11.62 -9.03 -5.75
N ALA A 144 12.64 -9.90 -5.65
CA ALA A 144 12.44 -11.32 -5.46
C ALA A 144 11.78 -11.64 -4.11
N ASN A 145 12.14 -10.92 -3.03
CA ASN A 145 11.48 -11.04 -1.73
C ASN A 145 10.01 -10.60 -1.81
N VAL A 146 9.73 -9.44 -2.43
CA VAL A 146 8.36 -8.96 -2.66
C VAL A 146 7.56 -9.99 -3.48
N LYS A 147 8.15 -10.55 -4.54
CA LYS A 147 7.52 -11.61 -5.34
C LYS A 147 7.15 -12.81 -4.48
N ALA A 148 8.08 -13.32 -3.67
CA ALA A 148 7.82 -14.48 -2.81
C ALA A 148 6.68 -14.23 -1.83
N ASP A 149 6.65 -13.04 -1.21
CA ASP A 149 5.54 -12.64 -0.33
C ASP A 149 4.21 -12.53 -1.08
N LEU A 150 4.20 -12.03 -2.33
CA LEU A 150 3.00 -11.97 -3.17
C LEU A 150 2.51 -13.36 -3.60
N GLU A 151 3.43 -14.31 -3.85
CA GLU A 151 3.11 -15.71 -4.14
C GLU A 151 2.40 -16.38 -2.96
N GLU A 152 2.84 -16.11 -1.73
CA GLU A 152 2.14 -16.56 -0.53
C GLU A 152 0.72 -15.97 -0.43
N VAL A 153 0.55 -14.69 -0.81
CA VAL A 153 -0.77 -14.05 -0.77
C VAL A 153 -1.67 -14.61 -1.85
N CYS A 154 -1.20 -14.82 -3.09
CA CYS A 154 -2.05 -15.31 -4.18
C CYS A 154 -2.41 -16.79 -4.03
N GLY A 155 -1.55 -17.61 -3.42
CA GLY A 155 -1.66 -19.07 -3.39
C GLY A 155 -1.31 -19.69 -4.74
#